data_AF-A0A7Z9GBM7-F1
#
_entry.id   AF-A0A7Z9GBM7-F1
#
_cell.length_a   1.000
_cell.length_b   1.000
_cell.length_c   1.000
_cell.angle_alpha   90.00
_cell.angle_beta   90.00
_cell.angle_gamma   90.00
#
_symmetry.space_group_name_H-M   'P 1'
#
loop_
_entity.id
_entity.type
_entity.pdbx_description
1 polymer ?
#
loop_
_entity_poly.entity_id
_entity_poly.type
_entity_poly.pdbx_seq_one_letter_code
_entity_poly.pdbx_strand_id
1 'polypeptide(L)'
;MSRGVCYLVLALCSVSAPAFAQGTGSKAVPGTLKVGSAMEDSTGKTMVFIPSGEFIMGDSRGPDSDEQPPHQIKLTRSIWMDQHDVTRGEYKACVKA
;
A
#
# COMPACT_ATOMS: atom_id res chain seq x y z
N MET A 1 22.79 9.74 73.76
CA MET A 1 24.13 9.36 73.25
C MET A 1 24.03 8.07 72.44
N SER A 2 24.91 7.93 71.44
CA SER A 2 25.19 6.75 70.60
C SER A 2 24.15 6.42 69.53
N ARG A 3 24.23 7.00 68.33
CA ARG A 3 25.09 6.63 67.17
C ARG A 3 24.92 5.17 66.71
N GLY A 4 24.36 5.02 65.52
CA GLY A 4 24.77 3.99 64.56
C GLY A 4 23.64 3.19 63.95
N VAL A 5 23.84 2.84 62.67
CA VAL A 5 23.10 1.89 61.82
C VAL A 5 22.01 2.56 60.96
N CYS A 6 22.38 3.04 59.78
CA CYS A 6 22.44 2.28 58.52
C CYS A 6 21.04 2.04 57.98
N TYR A 7 20.64 2.75 56.93
CA TYR A 7 20.13 2.11 55.71
C TYR A 7 20.18 3.11 54.56
N LEU A 8 21.18 2.85 53.72
CA LEU A 8 21.42 3.37 52.41
C LEU A 8 20.31 2.81 51.49
N VAL A 9 19.33 3.61 51.09
CA VAL A 9 18.43 3.25 49.98
C VAL A 9 18.84 4.11 48.78
N LEU A 10 19.75 3.56 47.99
CA LEU A 10 20.09 4.00 46.65
C LEU A 10 18.84 3.90 45.76
N ALA A 11 18.15 5.02 45.58
CA ALA A 11 17.11 5.17 44.57
C ALA A 11 17.77 5.30 43.18
N LEU A 12 18.07 4.16 42.55
CA LEU A 12 18.40 4.08 41.13
C LEU A 12 17.10 3.88 40.33
N CYS A 13 16.37 4.96 40.09
CA CYS A 13 15.33 4.98 39.06
C CYS A 13 15.99 5.41 37.75
N SER A 14 16.53 4.43 37.02
CA SER A 14 17.05 4.60 35.67
C SER A 14 15.89 4.83 34.71
N VAL A 15 15.49 6.09 34.54
CA VAL A 15 14.56 6.53 33.51
C VAL A 15 15.32 6.52 32.19
N SER A 16 15.21 5.42 31.45
CA SER A 16 15.59 5.38 30.03
C SER A 16 14.57 6.18 29.24
N ALA A 17 14.92 7.42 28.89
CA ALA A 17 14.16 8.23 27.95
C ALA A 17 14.13 7.50 26.58
N PRO A 18 12.96 7.29 25.96
CA PRO A 18 12.95 6.92 24.56
C PRO A 18 13.40 8.15 23.77
N ALA A 19 14.54 8.03 23.10
CA ALA A 19 14.97 8.98 22.09
C ALA A 19 13.84 9.08 21.06
N PHE A 20 13.20 10.25 20.99
CA PHE A 20 12.30 10.61 19.91
C PHE A 20 13.15 10.69 18.65
N ALA A 21 13.26 9.58 17.94
CA ALA A 21 13.91 9.51 16.65
C ALA A 21 13.17 10.48 15.73
N GLN A 22 13.81 11.60 15.41
CA GLN A 22 13.36 12.51 14.37
C GLN A 22 13.40 11.72 13.06
N GLY A 23 12.24 11.20 12.67
CA GLY A 23 12.03 10.67 11.33
C GLY A 23 12.40 11.77 10.35
N THR A 24 13.37 11.46 9.48
CA THR A 24 13.72 12.30 8.35
C THR A 24 12.46 12.47 7.52
N GLY A 25 11.85 13.66 7.61
CA GLY A 25 10.72 14.06 6.80
C GLY A 25 11.15 14.06 5.34
N SER A 26 11.04 12.91 4.68
CA SER A 26 10.97 12.86 3.23
C SER A 26 9.69 13.60 2.87
N LYS A 27 9.87 14.81 2.34
CA LYS A 27 8.82 15.69 1.87
C LYS A 27 7.98 14.90 0.86
N ALA A 28 6.88 14.31 1.33
CA ALA A 28 5.96 13.58 0.49
C ALA A 28 5.45 14.53 -0.59
N VAL A 29 5.71 14.20 -1.86
CA VAL A 29 5.05 14.88 -2.97
C VAL A 29 3.57 14.56 -2.84
N PRO A 30 2.69 15.55 -2.60
CA PRO A 30 1.27 15.26 -2.52
C PRO A 30 0.78 14.88 -3.93
N GLY A 31 0.27 13.67 -4.09
CA GLY A 31 -0.62 13.32 -5.20
C GLY A 31 -0.22 12.21 -6.17
N THR A 32 0.91 11.52 -6.01
CA THR A 32 1.30 10.45 -6.95
C THR A 32 1.40 9.11 -6.25
N LEU A 33 0.29 8.37 -6.23
CA LEU A 33 0.32 6.95 -5.87
C LEU A 33 1.27 6.22 -6.81
N LYS A 34 2.09 5.31 -6.28
CA LYS A 34 3.02 4.52 -7.08
C LYS A 34 2.24 3.44 -7.82
N VAL A 35 2.70 3.04 -9.00
CA VAL A 35 2.19 1.82 -9.66
C VAL A 35 2.22 0.66 -8.68
N GLY A 36 1.08 -0.03 -8.54
CA GLY A 36 0.91 -1.14 -7.60
C GLY A 36 0.67 -0.74 -6.14
N SER A 37 0.48 0.54 -5.82
CA SER A 37 -0.13 0.92 -4.54
C SER A 37 -1.49 0.25 -4.39
N ALA A 38 -1.82 -0.26 -3.19
CA ALA A 38 -3.06 -0.98 -2.95
C ALA A 38 -3.98 -0.20 -1.99
N MET A 39 -5.29 -0.34 -2.17
CA MET A 39 -6.32 0.12 -1.23
C MET A 39 -7.40 -0.95 -1.07
N GLU A 40 -8.18 -0.89 0.00
CA GLU A 40 -9.42 -1.68 0.13
C GLU A 40 -10.63 -0.87 -0.31
N ASP A 41 -11.54 -1.51 -1.06
CA ASP A 41 -12.83 -0.94 -1.42
C ASP A 41 -13.86 -1.07 -0.26
N SER A 42 -15.07 -0.56 -0.47
CA SER A 42 -16.15 -0.64 0.54
C SER A 42 -16.63 -2.06 0.86
N THR A 43 -16.23 -3.04 0.05
CA THR A 43 -16.55 -4.46 0.22
C THR A 43 -15.39 -5.25 0.82
N GLY A 44 -14.26 -4.60 1.11
CA GLY A 44 -13.05 -5.22 1.66
C GLY A 44 -12.15 -5.86 0.61
N LYS A 45 -12.32 -5.55 -0.68
CA LYS A 45 -11.47 -6.08 -1.75
C LYS A 45 -10.24 -5.21 -1.96
N THR A 46 -9.10 -5.85 -2.14
CA THR A 46 -7.85 -5.18 -2.49
C THR A 46 -7.87 -4.77 -3.96
N MET A 47 -7.71 -3.47 -4.22
CA MET A 47 -7.56 -2.89 -5.56
C MET A 47 -6.18 -2.27 -5.72
N VAL A 48 -5.60 -2.41 -6.91
CA VAL A 48 -4.27 -1.89 -7.26
C VAL A 48 -4.36 -0.64 -8.12
N PHE A 49 -3.48 0.32 -7.85
CA PHE A 49 -3.40 1.58 -8.58
C PHE A 49 -2.61 1.43 -9.87
N ILE A 50 -3.22 1.84 -10.98
CA ILE A 50 -2.60 1.93 -12.30
C ILE A 50 -2.54 3.41 -12.69
N PRO A 51 -1.33 4.00 -12.79
CA PRO A 51 -1.17 5.40 -13.15
C PRO A 51 -1.62 5.67 -14.61
N SER A 52 -1.99 6.91 -14.90
CA SER A 52 -2.11 7.39 -16.28
C SER A 52 -0.77 7.22 -17.00
N GLY A 53 -0.80 6.84 -18.26
CA GLY A 53 0.41 6.54 -19.02
C GLY A 53 0.10 6.05 -20.43
N GLU A 54 1.13 5.58 -21.10
CA GLU A 54 1.04 5.03 -22.45
C GLU A 54 1.66 3.63 -22.47
N PHE A 55 1.04 2.72 -23.20
CA PHE A 55 1.52 1.35 -23.36
C PHE A 55 1.17 0.81 -24.73
N ILE A 56 1.87 -0.23 -25.18
CA ILE A 56 1.58 -0.93 -26.42
C ILE A 56 0.66 -2.11 -26.11
N MET A 57 -0.48 -2.19 -26.76
CA MET A 57 -1.42 -3.32 -26.68
C MET A 57 -1.33 -4.16 -27.96
N GLY A 58 -1.38 -5.48 -27.82
CA GLY A 58 -1.27 -6.45 -28.90
C GLY A 58 0.14 -7.01 -29.08
N ASP A 59 0.27 -8.08 -29.87
CA ASP A 59 1.55 -8.72 -30.20
C ASP A 59 1.69 -8.95 -31.71
N SER A 60 2.76 -8.41 -32.29
CA SER A 60 3.10 -8.59 -33.71
C SER A 60 3.43 -10.03 -34.10
N ARG A 61 3.73 -10.89 -33.12
CA ARG A 61 4.09 -12.30 -33.31
C ARG A 61 3.04 -13.25 -32.72
N GLY A 62 1.88 -12.71 -32.31
CA GLY A 62 0.76 -13.50 -31.80
C GLY A 62 0.25 -14.49 -32.86
N PRO A 63 -0.19 -15.69 -32.45
CA PRO A 63 -0.75 -16.68 -33.39
C PRO A 63 -2.11 -16.25 -33.93
N ASP A 64 -2.87 -15.48 -33.15
CA ASP A 64 -4.20 -15.02 -33.46
C ASP A 64 -4.17 -13.63 -34.13
N SER A 65 -5.00 -13.45 -35.16
CA SER A 65 -5.00 -12.23 -35.96
C SER A 65 -5.62 -11.02 -35.24
N ASP A 66 -6.45 -11.27 -34.22
CA ASP A 66 -7.12 -10.23 -33.44
C ASP A 66 -6.22 -9.60 -32.37
N GLU A 67 -5.07 -10.22 -32.06
CA GLU A 67 -4.01 -9.63 -31.21
C GLU A 67 -3.13 -8.63 -31.98
N GLN A 68 -3.27 -8.56 -33.31
CA GLN A 68 -2.43 -7.76 -34.21
C GLN A 68 -3.19 -6.56 -34.82
N PRO A 69 -2.48 -5.47 -35.18
CA PRO A 69 -1.08 -5.17 -34.87
C PRO A 69 -0.94 -4.52 -33.48
N PRO A 70 0.27 -4.56 -32.89
CA PRO A 70 0.57 -3.76 -31.72
C PRO A 70 0.33 -2.27 -31.97
N HIS A 71 -0.39 -1.61 -31.08
CA HIS A 71 -0.68 -0.18 -31.20
C HIS A 71 -0.61 0.53 -29.84
N GLN A 72 -0.26 1.81 -29.87
CA GLN A 72 -0.06 2.61 -28.66
C GLN A 72 -1.40 3.10 -28.10
N ILE A 73 -1.64 2.81 -26.84
CA ILE A 73 -2.82 3.23 -26.08
C ILE A 73 -2.39 4.26 -25.03
N LYS A 74 -3.19 5.32 -24.86
CA LYS A 74 -2.99 6.37 -23.87
C LYS A 74 -4.10 6.36 -22.82
N LEU A 75 -3.74 6.05 -21.57
CA LEU A 75 -4.61 6.22 -20.40
C LEU A 75 -4.52 7.67 -19.91
N THR A 76 -5.57 8.45 -20.17
CA THR A 76 -5.62 9.88 -19.79
C THR A 76 -5.83 10.11 -18.29
N ARG A 77 -6.32 9.09 -17.58
CA ARG A 77 -6.56 9.11 -16.13
C ARG A 77 -6.00 7.85 -15.51
N SER A 78 -5.60 7.95 -14.24
CA SER A 78 -5.31 6.78 -13.43
C SER A 78 -6.59 6.01 -13.13
N ILE A 79 -6.44 4.71 -12.92
CA ILE A 79 -7.53 3.80 -12.60
C ILE A 79 -7.13 2.88 -11.44
N TRP A 80 -8.13 2.26 -10.83
CA TRP A 80 -7.95 1.17 -9.90
C TRP A 80 -8.51 -0.11 -10.51
N MET A 81 -7.87 -1.24 -10.24
CA MET A 81 -8.26 -2.55 -10.74
C MET A 81 -8.23 -3.56 -9.60
N ASP A 82 -9.19 -4.47 -9.55
CA ASP A 82 -9.20 -5.56 -8.57
C ASP A 82 -7.91 -6.39 -8.72
N GLN A 83 -7.28 -6.73 -7.60
CA GLN A 83 -6.06 -7.56 -7.62
C GLN A 83 -6.34 -9.00 -8.08
N HIS A 84 -7.57 -9.47 -7.86
CA HIS A 84 -8.02 -10.82 -8.14
C HIS A 84 -9.35 -10.80 -8.89
N ASP A 85 -9.60 -11.85 -9.66
CA ASP A 85 -10.87 -12.03 -10.34
C ASP A 85 -12.02 -12.15 -9.33
N VAL A 86 -13.21 -11.77 -9.81
CA VAL A 86 -14.45 -11.92 -9.05
C VAL A 86 -14.70 -13.40 -8.75
N THR A 87 -14.77 -13.72 -7.48
CA THR A 87 -15.06 -15.06 -6.98
C THR A 87 -16.54 -15.40 -7.15
N ARG A 88 -16.84 -16.71 -7.20
CA ARG A 88 -18.24 -17.19 -7.19
C ARG A 88 -19.02 -16.73 -5.96
N GLY A 89 -18.34 -16.53 -4.82
CA GLY A 89 -18.97 -16.05 -3.58
C GLY A 89 -19.45 -14.61 -3.73
N GLU A 90 -18.59 -13.74 -4.24
CA GLU A 90 -18.91 -12.33 -4.49
C GLU A 90 -20.00 -12.18 -5.55
N TYR A 91 -19.96 -12.97 -6.63
CA TYR A 91 -21.02 -12.97 -7.62
C TYR A 91 -22.38 -13.38 -7.01
N LYS A 92 -22.42 -14.43 -6.18
CA LYS A 92 -23.65 -14.84 -5.47
C LYS A 92 -24.17 -13.76 -4.53
N ALA A 93 -23.28 -13.01 -3.88
CA ALA A 93 -23.66 -11.90 -3.01
C ALA A 93 -24.29 -10.75 -3.81
N CYS A 94 -23.72 -10.41 -4.97
CA CYS A 94 -24.26 -9.40 -5.90
C CYS A 94 -25.66 -9.77 -6.40
N VAL A 95 -25.86 -11.01 -6.87
CA VAL A 95 -27.16 -11.49 -7.40
C VAL A 95 -28.25 -11.54 -6.32
N LYS A 96 -27.89 -11.67 -5.04
CA LYS A 96 -28.84 -11.73 -3.93
C LYS A 96 -29.30 -10.34 -3.45
N ALA A 97 -28.51 -9.30 -3.69
CA ALA A 97 -28.76 -7.93 -3.21
C ALA A 97 -29.95 -7.28 -3.91
#